data_AF-A0A3N1K640-F1
#
_entry.id   AF-A0A3N1K640-F1
#
_cell.length_a   1.000
_cell.length_b   1.000
_cell.length_c   1.000
_cell.angle_alpha   90.00
_cell.angle_beta   90.00
_cell.angle_gamma   90.00
#
_symmetry.space_group_name_H-M   'P 1'
#
loop_
_entity.id
_entity.type
_entity.pdbx_description
1 polymer ?
#
loop_
_entity_poly.entity_id
_entity_poly.type
_entity_poly.pdbx_seq_one_letter_code
_entity_poly.pdbx_strand_id
1 'polypeptide(L)'
;MRVAPRVWIGFAVIIGESILVIGIQAMTGISYTAWGDSARNLFLGAGLSLIAAAVALTVVTTTLGWWGPAFRDRHRSTHRWPMIAPILLAVMAVVGLAAADWGAVSGAFLGAALVLLLVGFTEEITYRGLFLVALRSHVSEVWVWFLTTALFALSHLSNSLLGQPLAETLPQVLFAFVVGTVFYIARRTTGSLIPAMVLHGLWDFNQFIQGNGTPGDAAGFAQAFLFPVGALALVGVAFVIRGAHEQLPAGSRPTLDDRVPA
;
A
#
# COMPACT_ATOMS: atom_id res chain seq x y z
N MET A 1 12.24 -15.69 -12.03
CA MET A 1 11.28 -16.11 -10.98
C MET A 1 11.66 -17.52 -10.54
N ARG A 2 11.59 -17.84 -9.24
CA ARG A 2 11.84 -19.22 -8.74
C ARG A 2 10.57 -20.04 -8.65
N VAL A 3 9.46 -19.40 -8.29
CA VAL A 3 8.12 -19.99 -8.19
C VAL A 3 7.22 -19.38 -9.26
N ALA A 4 6.44 -20.21 -9.96
CA ALA A 4 5.44 -19.74 -10.92
C ALA A 4 4.27 -19.05 -10.18
N PRO A 5 3.83 -17.85 -10.59
CA PRO A 5 2.71 -17.16 -9.95
C PRO A 5 1.40 -17.94 -10.04
N ARG A 6 0.70 -18.03 -8.90
CA ARG A 6 -0.64 -18.62 -8.78
C ARG A 6 -1.45 -17.75 -7.83
N VAL A 7 -2.73 -17.53 -8.15
CA VAL A 7 -3.62 -16.64 -7.39
C VAL A 7 -3.64 -16.96 -5.89
N TRP A 8 -3.68 -18.25 -5.51
CA TRP A 8 -3.70 -18.67 -4.11
C TRP A 8 -2.44 -18.24 -3.33
N ILE A 9 -1.28 -18.12 -3.97
CA ILE A 9 -0.03 -17.66 -3.31
C ILE A 9 -0.23 -16.21 -2.84
N GLY A 10 -0.84 -15.37 -3.67
CA GLY A 10 -1.11 -13.99 -3.31
C GLY A 10 -2.07 -13.86 -2.13
N PHE A 11 -3.12 -14.69 -2.07
CA PHE A 11 -4.01 -14.75 -0.90
C PHE A 11 -3.28 -15.25 0.35
N ALA A 12 -2.42 -16.27 0.22
CA ALA A 12 -1.61 -16.76 1.34
C ALA A 12 -0.66 -15.69 1.88
N VAL A 13 -0.08 -14.86 1.01
CA VAL A 13 0.74 -13.71 1.42
C VAL A 13 -0.07 -12.70 2.21
N ILE A 14 -1.25 -12.28 1.71
CA ILE A 14 -2.13 -11.34 2.43
C ILE A 14 -2.53 -11.90 3.79
N ILE A 15 -3.01 -13.15 3.84
CA ILE A 15 -3.45 -13.77 5.10
C ILE A 15 -2.28 -13.89 6.08
N GLY A 16 -1.12 -14.36 5.62
CA GLY A 16 0.06 -14.52 6.48
C GLY A 16 0.58 -13.19 7.02
N GLU A 17 0.61 -12.16 6.18
CA GLU A 17 0.98 -10.79 6.58
C GLU A 17 -0.02 -10.21 7.57
N SER A 18 -1.33 -10.34 7.31
CA SER A 18 -2.37 -9.85 8.22
C SER A 18 -2.35 -10.56 9.58
N ILE A 19 -2.14 -11.88 9.61
CA ILE A 19 -1.98 -12.63 10.87
C ILE A 19 -0.76 -12.14 11.65
N LEU A 20 0.38 -11.96 10.96
CA LEU A 20 1.61 -11.48 11.58
C LEU A 20 1.43 -10.07 12.17
N VAL A 21 0.90 -9.15 11.37
CA VAL A 21 0.74 -7.74 11.75
C VAL A 21 -0.29 -7.61 12.87
N ILE A 22 -1.52 -8.06 12.63
CA ILE A 22 -2.62 -7.94 13.62
C ILE A 22 -2.27 -8.71 14.90
N GLY A 23 -1.62 -9.87 14.79
CA GLY A 23 -1.18 -10.64 15.94
C GLY A 23 -0.20 -9.86 16.83
N ILE A 24 0.84 -9.27 16.24
CA ILE A 24 1.81 -8.43 16.99
C ILE A 24 1.10 -7.23 17.63
N GLN A 25 0.26 -6.53 16.86
CA GLN A 25 -0.45 -5.34 17.34
C GLN A 25 -1.38 -5.67 18.50
N ALA A 26 -2.19 -6.73 18.38
CA ALA A 26 -3.10 -7.18 19.42
C ALA A 26 -2.36 -7.61 20.70
N MET A 27 -1.20 -8.28 20.58
CA MET A 27 -0.38 -8.68 21.73
C MET A 27 0.16 -7.50 22.54
N THR A 28 0.24 -6.29 21.96
CA THR A 28 0.69 -5.11 22.70
C THR A 28 -0.35 -4.60 23.70
N GLY A 29 -1.63 -4.94 23.49
CA GLY A 29 -2.76 -4.41 24.28
C GLY A 29 -3.05 -2.92 24.07
N ILE A 30 -2.41 -2.28 23.09
CA ILE A 30 -2.58 -0.85 22.79
C ILE A 30 -3.68 -0.70 21.73
N SER A 31 -4.78 -0.03 22.10
CA SER A 31 -5.86 0.30 21.17
C SER A 31 -5.35 1.13 19.99
N TYR A 32 -5.87 0.88 18.78
CA TYR A 32 -5.60 1.66 17.58
C TYR A 32 -5.76 3.17 17.82
N THR A 33 -6.81 3.56 18.53
CA THR A 33 -7.11 4.96 18.86
C THR A 33 -6.06 5.62 19.75
N ALA A 34 -5.23 4.83 20.44
CA ALA A 34 -4.19 5.29 21.35
C ALA A 34 -2.77 5.25 20.73
N TRP A 35 -2.63 4.83 19.47
CA TRP A 35 -1.32 4.75 18.80
C TRP A 35 -0.63 6.12 18.72
N GLY A 36 -1.40 7.19 18.49
CA GLY A 36 -0.90 8.56 18.39
C GLY A 36 -0.51 9.21 19.74
N ASP A 37 -0.91 8.64 20.88
CA ASP A 37 -0.79 9.31 22.19
C ASP A 37 0.66 9.46 22.68
N SER A 38 1.56 8.57 22.23
CA SER A 38 2.97 8.62 22.63
C SER A 38 3.87 7.87 21.66
N ALA A 39 5.17 8.19 21.68
CA ALA A 39 6.18 7.48 20.91
C ALA A 39 6.19 5.96 21.17
N ARG A 40 6.02 5.58 22.45
CA ARG A 40 5.95 4.18 22.85
C ARG A 40 4.73 3.49 22.25
N ASN A 41 3.57 4.13 22.31
CA ASN A 41 2.35 3.57 21.75
C ASN A 41 2.46 3.43 20.23
N LEU A 42 3.00 4.42 19.55
CA LEU A 42 3.17 4.35 18.10
C LEU A 42 4.15 3.26 17.69
N PHE A 43 5.30 3.18 18.38
CA PHE A 43 6.31 2.18 18.06
C PHE A 43 5.84 0.75 18.36
N LEU A 44 5.22 0.51 19.52
CA LEU A 44 4.73 -0.83 19.87
C LEU A 44 3.46 -1.20 19.09
N GLY A 45 2.52 -0.26 18.99
CA GLY A 45 1.23 -0.44 18.33
C GLY A 45 1.32 -0.57 16.81
N ALA A 46 2.33 0.02 16.15
CA ALA A 46 2.49 -0.06 14.70
C ALA A 46 3.92 -0.42 14.26
N GLY A 47 4.92 0.30 14.77
CA GLY A 47 6.31 0.18 14.27
C GLY A 47 6.89 -1.24 14.35
N LEU A 48 6.67 -1.95 15.46
CA LEU A 48 7.21 -3.29 15.68
C LEU A 48 6.65 -4.31 14.67
N SER A 49 5.35 -4.27 14.40
CA SER A 49 4.72 -5.16 13.42
C SER A 49 5.20 -4.85 12.00
N LEU A 50 5.41 -3.58 11.66
CA LEU A 50 5.92 -3.18 10.35
C LEU A 50 7.36 -3.66 10.11
N ILE A 51 8.23 -3.62 11.13
CA ILE A 51 9.59 -4.18 11.04
C ILE A 51 9.52 -5.69 10.78
N ALA A 52 8.71 -6.42 11.55
CA ALA A 52 8.56 -7.86 11.39
C ALA A 52 7.99 -8.23 10.01
N ALA A 53 6.94 -7.51 9.55
CA ALA A 53 6.36 -7.69 8.23
C ALA A 53 7.36 -7.37 7.11
N ALA A 54 8.15 -6.31 7.25
CA ALA A 54 9.16 -5.95 6.25
C ALA A 54 10.21 -7.06 6.08
N VAL A 55 10.69 -7.64 7.18
CA VAL A 55 11.60 -8.79 7.14
C VAL A 55 10.93 -10.01 6.51
N ALA A 56 9.72 -10.38 6.96
CA ALA A 56 8.99 -11.53 6.45
C ALA A 56 8.72 -11.42 4.94
N LEU A 57 8.22 -10.27 4.48
CA LEU A 57 7.93 -10.00 3.07
C LEU A 57 9.19 -9.96 2.21
N THR A 58 10.33 -9.51 2.75
CA THR A 58 11.63 -9.59 2.06
C THR A 58 12.04 -11.05 1.84
N VAL A 59 11.88 -11.90 2.86
CA VAL A 59 12.16 -13.35 2.77
C VAL A 59 11.21 -14.01 1.77
N VAL A 60 9.90 -13.74 1.85
CA VAL A 60 8.89 -14.29 0.93
C VAL A 60 9.17 -13.85 -0.51
N THR A 61 9.42 -12.57 -0.75
CA THR A 61 9.71 -12.05 -2.09
C THR A 61 10.98 -12.67 -2.68
N THR A 62 12.01 -12.88 -1.85
CA THR A 62 13.28 -13.50 -2.24
C THR A 62 13.13 -14.98 -2.54
N THR A 63 12.41 -15.73 -1.70
CA THR A 63 12.17 -17.17 -1.87
C THR A 63 11.34 -17.46 -3.11
N LEU A 64 10.30 -16.66 -3.38
CA LEU A 64 9.52 -16.72 -4.63
C LEU A 64 10.35 -16.28 -5.86
N GLY A 65 11.36 -15.44 -5.65
CA GLY A 65 12.14 -14.81 -6.70
C GLY A 65 11.31 -13.81 -7.52
N TRP A 66 10.42 -13.08 -6.86
CA TRP A 66 9.45 -12.17 -7.49
C TRP A 66 9.85 -10.70 -7.47
N TRP A 67 11.04 -10.33 -6.98
CA TRP A 67 11.53 -8.93 -6.94
C TRP A 67 11.33 -8.17 -8.26
N GLY A 68 11.68 -8.76 -9.40
CA GLY A 68 11.50 -8.16 -10.72
C GLY A 68 10.04 -7.79 -11.03
N PRO A 69 9.13 -8.77 -11.18
CA PRO A 69 7.72 -8.50 -11.49
C PRO A 69 6.95 -7.79 -10.37
N ALA A 70 7.37 -7.94 -9.10
CA ALA A 70 6.77 -7.22 -7.99
C ALA A 70 7.10 -5.72 -8.05
N PHE A 71 8.32 -5.32 -8.44
CA PHE A 71 8.72 -3.91 -8.45
C PHE A 71 8.55 -3.22 -9.80
N ARG A 72 8.47 -3.95 -10.91
CA ARG A 72 8.44 -3.38 -12.25
C ARG A 72 7.32 -3.95 -13.09
N ASP A 73 6.63 -3.05 -13.77
CA ASP A 73 5.68 -3.41 -14.82
C ASP A 73 6.43 -3.60 -16.15
N ARG A 74 5.93 -4.52 -16.99
CA ARG A 74 6.54 -4.82 -18.30
C ARG A 74 6.22 -3.74 -19.33
N HIS A 75 5.01 -3.19 -19.26
CA HIS A 75 4.46 -2.20 -20.17
C HIS A 75 3.78 -1.08 -19.36
N ARG A 76 4.45 0.06 -19.28
CA ARG A 76 3.90 1.26 -18.65
C ARG A 76 2.65 1.75 -19.39
N SER A 77 1.77 2.44 -18.68
CA SER A 77 0.67 3.17 -19.31
C SER A 77 1.19 4.18 -20.34
N THR A 78 0.56 4.22 -21.52
CA THR A 78 0.79 5.27 -22.52
C THR A 78 0.13 6.59 -22.11
N HIS A 79 -0.93 6.52 -21.30
CA HIS A 79 -1.61 7.68 -20.73
C HIS A 79 -0.92 8.13 -19.44
N ARG A 80 -0.30 9.31 -19.46
CA ARG A 80 0.46 9.85 -18.32
C ARG A 80 -0.30 10.89 -17.50
N TRP A 81 -1.36 11.49 -18.06
CA TRP A 81 -2.15 12.50 -17.36
C TRP A 81 -2.75 12.02 -16.01
N PRO A 82 -3.11 10.73 -15.81
CA PRO A 82 -3.63 10.30 -14.50
C PRO A 82 -2.65 10.49 -13.35
N MET A 83 -1.36 10.69 -13.63
CA MET A 83 -0.32 11.03 -12.64
C MET A 83 -0.62 12.32 -11.85
N ILE A 84 -1.55 13.17 -12.32
CA ILE A 84 -2.03 14.32 -11.57
C ILE A 84 -2.55 13.89 -10.19
N ALA A 85 -3.28 12.79 -10.07
CA ALA A 85 -3.83 12.35 -8.79
C ALA A 85 -2.72 11.98 -7.76
N PRO A 86 -1.72 11.13 -8.10
CA PRO A 86 -0.56 10.90 -7.23
C PRO A 86 0.22 12.18 -6.87
N ILE A 87 0.39 13.09 -7.82
CA ILE A 87 1.10 14.36 -7.57
C ILE A 87 0.32 15.23 -6.57
N LEU A 88 -0.98 15.37 -6.75
CA LEU A 88 -1.82 16.14 -5.83
C LEU A 88 -1.84 15.52 -4.43
N LEU A 89 -1.92 14.19 -4.32
CA LEU A 89 -1.82 13.51 -3.03
C LEU A 89 -0.47 13.78 -2.35
N ALA A 90 0.63 13.76 -3.11
CA ALA A 90 1.96 14.10 -2.60
C ALA A 90 2.03 15.55 -2.13
N VAL A 91 1.48 16.49 -2.91
CA VAL A 91 1.40 17.91 -2.54
C VAL A 91 0.59 18.09 -1.26
N MET A 92 -0.54 17.41 -1.12
CA MET A 92 -1.36 17.45 0.10
C MET A 92 -0.57 16.98 1.32
N ALA A 93 0.18 15.87 1.21
CA ALA A 93 1.02 15.38 2.30
C ALA A 93 2.12 16.38 2.67
N VAL A 94 2.78 16.99 1.67
CA VAL A 94 3.83 18.01 1.90
C VAL A 94 3.25 19.27 2.54
N VAL A 95 2.08 19.75 2.08
CA VAL A 95 1.39 20.90 2.68
C VAL A 95 0.96 20.60 4.11
N GLY A 96 0.45 19.39 4.37
CA GLY A 96 0.12 18.92 5.71
C GLY A 96 1.32 19.02 6.64
N LEU A 97 2.45 18.41 6.25
CA LEU A 97 3.70 18.47 7.02
C LEU A 97 4.24 19.89 7.19
N ALA A 98 4.13 20.76 6.18
CA ALA A 98 4.55 22.15 6.29
C ALA A 98 3.66 22.96 7.26
N ALA A 99 2.40 22.56 7.41
CA ALA A 99 1.42 23.16 8.32
C ALA A 99 1.33 22.48 9.69
N ALA A 100 2.16 21.47 9.94
CA ALA A 100 2.17 20.72 11.19
C ALA A 100 2.71 21.54 12.37
N ASP A 101 2.19 21.29 13.57
CA ASP A 101 2.75 21.82 14.81
C ASP A 101 3.97 21.00 15.25
N TRP A 102 5.11 21.24 14.59
CA TRP A 102 6.37 20.57 14.91
C TRP A 102 6.86 20.83 16.34
N GLY A 103 6.38 21.89 17.01
CA GLY A 103 6.69 22.16 18.41
C GLY A 103 6.06 21.14 19.37
N ALA A 104 4.93 20.54 18.96
CA ALA A 104 4.26 19.48 19.72
C ALA A 104 4.87 18.08 19.49
N VAL A 105 5.66 17.89 18.42
CA VAL A 105 6.24 16.60 18.07
C VAL A 105 7.56 16.36 18.82
N SER A 106 7.52 15.50 19.84
CA SER A 106 8.75 15.09 20.53
C SER A 106 9.71 14.32 19.62
N GLY A 107 11.02 14.40 19.88
CA GLY A 107 12.02 13.65 19.11
C GLY A 107 11.84 12.13 19.16
N ALA A 108 11.36 11.60 20.30
CA ALA A 108 11.01 10.18 20.42
C ALA A 108 9.82 9.81 19.53
N PHE A 109 8.80 10.67 19.46
CA PHE A 109 7.64 10.44 18.60
C PHE A 109 8.03 10.50 17.12
N LEU A 110 8.87 11.47 16.74
CA LEU A 110 9.42 11.54 15.39
C LEU A 110 10.18 10.25 15.02
N GLY A 111 11.02 9.73 15.93
CA GLY A 111 11.71 8.46 15.73
C GLY A 111 10.75 7.29 15.49
N ALA A 112 9.67 7.19 16.27
CA ALA A 112 8.64 6.18 16.08
C ALA A 112 7.87 6.37 14.76
N ALA A 113 7.53 7.61 14.40
CA ALA A 113 6.82 7.95 13.18
C ALA A 113 7.66 7.63 11.93
N LEU A 114 8.98 7.82 11.96
CA LEU A 114 9.86 7.45 10.85
C LEU A 114 9.85 5.93 10.56
N VAL A 115 9.61 5.09 11.56
CA VAL A 115 9.45 3.64 11.35
C VAL A 115 8.19 3.35 10.53
N LEU A 116 7.16 4.19 10.61
CA LEU A 116 5.93 4.02 9.82
C LEU A 116 6.16 4.13 8.32
N LEU A 117 7.25 4.72 7.85
CA LEU A 117 7.60 4.72 6.42
C LEU A 117 7.67 3.29 5.85
N LEU A 118 7.91 2.28 6.70
CA LEU A 118 7.85 0.88 6.33
C LEU A 118 6.46 0.43 5.86
N VAL A 119 5.36 1.08 6.26
CA VAL A 119 4.00 0.77 5.78
C VAL A 119 3.93 0.86 4.25
N GLY A 120 4.59 1.87 3.70
CA GLY A 120 4.71 2.07 2.27
C GLY A 120 5.40 0.90 1.59
N PHE A 121 6.40 0.28 2.22
CA PHE A 121 7.01 -0.94 1.71
C PHE A 121 6.12 -2.16 1.91
N THR A 122 5.65 -2.43 3.14
CA THR A 122 4.98 -3.68 3.53
C THR A 122 3.64 -3.85 2.83
N GLU A 123 2.83 -2.80 2.77
CA GLU A 123 1.50 -2.91 2.17
C GLU A 123 1.59 -2.88 0.64
N GLU A 124 2.42 -2.02 0.06
CA GLU A 124 2.54 -1.96 -1.40
C GLU A 124 3.19 -3.21 -1.97
N ILE A 125 4.22 -3.79 -1.32
CA ILE A 125 4.79 -5.06 -1.77
C ILE A 125 3.79 -6.21 -1.60
N THR A 126 2.91 -6.18 -0.60
CA THR A 126 1.87 -7.19 -0.41
C THR A 126 0.81 -7.10 -1.50
N TYR A 127 0.12 -5.95 -1.62
CA TYR A 127 -1.04 -5.81 -2.49
C TYR A 127 -0.65 -5.52 -3.94
N ARG A 128 0.18 -4.51 -4.17
CA ARG A 128 0.56 -4.09 -5.52
C ARG A 128 1.79 -4.83 -6.01
N GLY A 129 2.55 -5.52 -5.16
CA GLY A 129 3.68 -6.36 -5.55
C GLY A 129 3.28 -7.83 -5.76
N LEU A 130 3.23 -8.61 -4.68
CA LEU A 130 3.08 -10.06 -4.68
C LEU A 130 1.67 -10.50 -5.09
N PHE A 131 0.62 -9.89 -4.52
CA PHE A 131 -0.75 -10.23 -4.88
C PHE A 131 -1.08 -9.82 -6.31
N LEU A 132 -0.63 -8.63 -6.75
CA LEU A 132 -0.72 -8.20 -8.14
C LEU A 132 -0.02 -9.19 -9.10
N VAL A 133 1.20 -9.66 -8.79
CA VAL A 133 1.90 -10.67 -9.59
C VAL A 133 1.11 -11.98 -9.66
N ALA A 134 0.51 -12.40 -8.54
CA ALA A 134 -0.36 -13.56 -8.49
C ALA A 134 -1.61 -13.39 -9.36
N LEU A 135 -2.28 -12.24 -9.32
CA LEU A 135 -3.49 -11.97 -10.12
C LEU A 135 -3.22 -11.85 -11.61
N ARG A 136 -2.12 -11.19 -12.01
CA ARG A 136 -1.71 -11.05 -13.42
C ARG A 136 -1.40 -12.39 -14.11
N SER A 137 -1.36 -13.50 -13.38
CA SER A 137 -1.26 -14.83 -13.97
C SER A 137 -2.59 -15.40 -14.49
N HIS A 138 -3.74 -14.84 -14.10
CA HIS A 138 -5.06 -15.42 -14.41
C HIS A 138 -6.15 -14.42 -14.79
N VAL A 139 -6.13 -13.19 -14.29
CA VAL A 139 -7.23 -12.23 -14.49
C VAL A 139 -6.81 -11.01 -15.31
N SER A 140 -7.80 -10.29 -15.85
CA SER A 140 -7.56 -9.05 -16.60
C SER A 140 -7.12 -7.91 -15.67
N GLU A 141 -6.45 -6.91 -16.23
CA GLU A 141 -5.86 -5.81 -15.46
C GLU A 141 -6.93 -4.98 -14.69
N VAL A 142 -8.17 -4.91 -15.18
CA VAL A 142 -9.30 -4.32 -14.43
C VAL A 142 -9.52 -5.04 -13.09
N TRP A 143 -9.52 -6.38 -13.10
CA TRP A 143 -9.66 -7.16 -11.88
C TRP A 143 -8.42 -7.11 -11.01
N VAL A 144 -7.22 -6.99 -11.60
CA VAL A 144 -5.97 -6.77 -10.84
C VAL A 144 -6.08 -5.48 -10.05
N TRP A 145 -6.44 -4.36 -10.68
CA TRP A 145 -6.66 -3.09 -9.98
C TRP A 145 -7.72 -3.22 -8.89
N PHE A 146 -8.90 -3.72 -9.25
CA PHE A 146 -10.02 -3.76 -8.33
C PHE A 146 -9.71 -4.63 -7.09
N LEU A 147 -9.20 -5.85 -7.28
CA LEU A 147 -8.96 -6.78 -6.17
C LEU A 147 -7.79 -6.32 -5.29
N THR A 148 -6.69 -5.83 -5.87
CA THR A 148 -5.55 -5.33 -5.08
C THR A 148 -5.96 -4.12 -4.24
N THR A 149 -6.80 -3.25 -4.80
CA THR A 149 -7.28 -2.03 -4.11
C THR A 149 -8.38 -2.33 -3.11
N ALA A 150 -9.31 -3.23 -3.42
CA ALA A 150 -10.39 -3.63 -2.53
C ALA A 150 -9.87 -4.40 -1.31
N LEU A 151 -8.95 -5.35 -1.48
CA LEU A 151 -8.41 -6.09 -0.34
C LEU A 151 -7.47 -5.24 0.53
N PHE A 152 -6.75 -4.29 -0.07
CA PHE A 152 -6.04 -3.25 0.67
C PHE A 152 -6.98 -2.37 1.49
N ALA A 153 -8.09 -1.93 0.90
CA ALA A 153 -9.07 -1.14 1.62
C ALA A 153 -9.70 -1.93 2.78
N LEU A 154 -10.08 -3.18 2.53
CA LEU A 154 -10.72 -4.04 3.53
C LEU A 154 -9.77 -4.44 4.67
N SER A 155 -8.45 -4.47 4.47
CA SER A 155 -7.51 -4.76 5.55
C SER A 155 -7.60 -3.74 6.69
N HIS A 156 -8.04 -2.51 6.40
CA HIS A 156 -8.22 -1.46 7.40
C HIS A 156 -9.36 -1.76 8.38
N LEU A 157 -10.25 -2.73 8.09
CA LEU A 157 -11.20 -3.25 9.07
C LEU A 157 -10.49 -3.83 10.31
N SER A 158 -9.21 -4.21 10.19
CA SER A 158 -8.39 -4.59 11.34
C SER A 158 -8.26 -3.50 12.39
N ASN A 159 -8.32 -2.22 12.02
CA ASN A 159 -8.30 -1.11 12.99
C ASN A 159 -9.49 -1.19 13.94
N SER A 160 -10.65 -1.66 13.44
CA SER A 160 -11.82 -1.89 14.28
C SER A 160 -11.62 -3.08 15.23
N LEU A 161 -10.98 -4.16 14.76
CA LEU A 161 -10.58 -5.27 15.62
C LEU A 161 -9.57 -4.85 16.70
N LEU A 162 -8.79 -3.79 16.43
CA LEU A 162 -7.77 -3.24 17.31
C LEU A 162 -8.27 -2.07 18.16
N GLY A 163 -9.57 -1.77 18.16
CA GLY A 163 -10.19 -0.83 19.11
C GLY A 163 -10.74 0.47 18.52
N GLN A 164 -10.65 0.68 17.20
CA GLN A 164 -11.34 1.80 16.55
C GLN A 164 -12.86 1.54 16.41
N PRO A 165 -13.73 2.53 16.67
CA PRO A 165 -15.15 2.39 16.39
C PRO A 165 -15.42 2.09 14.91
N LEU A 166 -16.28 1.11 14.63
CA LEU A 166 -16.61 0.70 13.26
C LEU A 166 -17.14 1.86 12.41
N ALA A 167 -17.88 2.80 13.02
CA ALA A 167 -18.40 3.98 12.36
C ALA A 167 -17.30 4.90 11.80
N GLU A 168 -16.11 4.92 12.42
CA GLU A 168 -14.94 5.66 11.94
C GLU A 168 -14.12 4.84 10.93
N THR A 169 -14.06 3.52 11.13
CA THR A 169 -13.31 2.61 10.24
C THR A 169 -13.97 2.47 8.86
N LEU A 170 -15.30 2.49 8.75
CA LEU A 170 -15.99 2.33 7.45
C LEU A 170 -15.65 3.45 6.44
N PRO A 171 -15.69 4.74 6.81
CA PRO A 171 -15.15 5.81 5.97
C PRO A 171 -13.66 5.59 5.62
N GLN A 172 -12.84 5.17 6.58
CA GLN A 172 -11.42 4.89 6.34
C GLN A 172 -11.22 3.82 5.26
N VAL A 173 -12.02 2.75 5.24
CA VAL A 173 -11.99 1.72 4.19
C VAL A 173 -12.30 2.33 2.82
N LEU A 174 -13.33 3.18 2.72
CA LEU A 174 -13.66 3.86 1.46
C LEU A 174 -12.53 4.78 1.00
N PHE A 175 -11.91 5.53 1.93
CA PHE A 175 -10.76 6.37 1.63
C PHE A 175 -9.54 5.55 1.19
N ALA A 176 -9.26 4.42 1.86
CA ALA A 176 -8.19 3.52 1.50
C ALA A 176 -8.39 2.93 0.09
N PHE A 177 -9.63 2.66 -0.33
CA PHE A 177 -9.90 2.23 -1.71
C PHE A 177 -9.52 3.32 -2.73
N VAL A 178 -9.90 4.56 -2.44
CA VAL A 178 -9.61 5.70 -3.31
C VAL A 178 -8.10 5.96 -3.39
N VAL A 179 -7.42 6.05 -2.26
CA VAL A 179 -5.97 6.25 -2.18
C VAL A 179 -5.21 5.06 -2.78
N GLY A 180 -5.70 3.84 -2.57
CA GLY A 180 -5.16 2.66 -3.21
C GLY A 180 -5.25 2.68 -4.74
N THR A 181 -6.28 3.33 -5.29
CA THR A 181 -6.38 3.61 -6.74
C THR A 181 -5.33 4.61 -7.19
N VAL A 182 -5.04 5.64 -6.39
CA VAL A 182 -3.93 6.59 -6.65
C VAL A 182 -2.59 5.86 -6.73
N PHE A 183 -2.30 4.96 -5.79
CA PHE A 183 -1.08 4.16 -5.78
C PHE A 183 -0.98 3.23 -7.01
N TYR A 184 -2.10 2.63 -7.41
CA TYR A 184 -2.17 1.83 -8.64
C TYR A 184 -1.82 2.65 -9.88
N ILE A 185 -2.36 3.88 -9.98
CA ILE A 185 -2.05 4.82 -11.06
C ILE A 185 -0.57 5.19 -11.06
N ALA A 186 0.00 5.50 -9.90
CA ALA A 186 1.43 5.81 -9.76
C ALA A 186 2.28 4.65 -10.28
N ARG A 187 1.96 3.42 -9.89
CA ARG A 187 2.65 2.21 -10.36
C ARG A 187 2.54 2.03 -11.87
N ARG A 188 1.33 2.01 -12.43
CA ARG A 188 1.10 1.79 -13.88
C ARG A 188 1.76 2.85 -14.74
N THR A 189 1.74 4.11 -14.29
CA THR A 189 2.28 5.24 -15.05
C THR A 189 3.81 5.27 -15.02
N THR A 190 4.40 5.04 -13.84
CA THR A 190 5.87 5.05 -13.67
C THR A 190 6.54 3.73 -14.06
N GLY A 191 5.77 2.64 -14.09
CA GLY A 191 6.27 1.28 -14.25
C GLY A 191 7.06 0.76 -13.06
N SER A 192 7.01 1.43 -11.91
CA SER A 192 7.76 1.10 -10.71
C SER A 192 6.84 1.12 -9.51
N LEU A 193 7.04 0.19 -8.56
CA LEU A 193 6.32 0.19 -7.29
C LEU A 193 6.84 1.27 -6.32
N ILE A 194 8.10 1.69 -6.47
CA ILE A 194 8.78 2.60 -5.54
C ILE A 194 8.03 3.93 -5.33
N PRO A 195 7.54 4.64 -6.37
CA PRO A 195 6.83 5.90 -6.16
C PRO A 195 5.56 5.73 -5.32
N ALA A 196 4.85 4.61 -5.47
CA ALA A 196 3.69 4.29 -4.64
C ALA A 196 4.11 4.00 -3.18
N MET A 197 5.19 3.24 -2.97
CA MET A 197 5.73 2.98 -1.63
C MET A 197 6.09 4.29 -0.89
N VAL A 198 6.82 5.18 -1.56
CA VAL A 198 7.24 6.45 -0.97
C VAL A 198 6.03 7.34 -0.68
N LEU A 199 5.09 7.44 -1.61
CA LEU A 199 3.90 8.27 -1.44
C LEU A 199 3.00 7.73 -0.31
N HIS A 200 2.83 6.42 -0.23
CA HIS A 200 2.06 5.78 0.82
C HIS A 200 2.70 6.00 2.20
N GLY A 201 4.00 5.69 2.34
CA GLY A 201 4.71 5.93 3.59
C GLY A 201 4.68 7.41 4.01
N LEU A 202 4.84 8.33 3.07
CA LEU A 202 4.75 9.78 3.32
C LEU A 202 3.35 10.19 3.79
N TRP A 203 2.29 9.65 3.17
CA TRP A 203 0.91 9.95 3.55
C TRP A 203 0.63 9.54 4.99
N ASP A 204 0.95 8.30 5.36
CA ASP A 204 0.70 7.80 6.71
C ASP A 204 1.57 8.51 7.76
N PHE A 205 2.84 8.74 7.44
CA PHE A 205 3.72 9.57 8.28
C PHE A 205 3.10 10.94 8.54
N ASN A 206 2.61 11.61 7.50
CA ASN A 206 1.90 12.89 7.64
C ASN A 206 0.67 12.76 8.56
N GLN A 207 -0.16 11.72 8.42
CA GLN A 207 -1.35 11.57 9.28
C GLN A 207 -1.01 11.49 10.77
N PHE A 208 0.07 10.78 11.16
CA PHE A 208 0.49 10.70 12.56
C PHE A 208 1.14 12.00 13.07
N ILE A 209 1.90 12.69 12.22
CA ILE A 209 2.45 14.02 12.57
C ILE A 209 1.32 15.02 12.82
N GLN A 210 0.31 15.05 11.95
CA GLN A 210 -0.84 15.94 12.09
C GLN A 210 -1.73 15.62 13.29
N GLY A 211 -1.67 14.40 13.82
CA GLY A 211 -2.34 14.01 15.06
C GLY A 211 -1.69 14.59 16.33
N ASN A 212 -0.52 15.22 16.22
CA ASN A 212 0.17 15.86 17.34
C ASN A 212 0.01 17.37 17.29
N GLY A 213 -0.46 17.96 18.39
CA GLY A 213 -0.71 19.40 18.47
C GLY A 213 -1.92 19.82 17.64
N THR A 214 -1.93 21.08 17.21
CA THR A 214 -3.02 21.66 16.41
C THR A 214 -2.47 22.09 15.05
N PRO A 215 -2.71 21.32 13.97
CA PRO A 215 -2.28 21.70 12.64
C PRO A 215 -2.88 23.04 12.21
N GLY A 216 -2.14 23.81 11.40
CA GLY A 216 -2.63 25.05 10.82
C GLY A 216 -3.71 24.83 9.74
N ASP A 217 -4.46 25.89 9.42
CA ASP A 217 -5.59 25.84 8.48
C ASP A 217 -5.26 25.24 7.09
N ALA A 218 -4.02 25.43 6.63
CA ALA A 218 -3.54 24.88 5.37
C ALA A 218 -3.62 23.34 5.31
N ALA A 219 -3.48 22.66 6.46
CA ALA A 219 -3.67 21.21 6.57
C ALA A 219 -5.13 20.81 6.30
N GLY A 220 -6.08 21.48 6.94
CA GLY A 220 -7.51 21.25 6.74
C GLY A 220 -7.93 21.56 5.30
N PHE A 221 -7.42 22.66 4.75
CA PHE A 221 -7.63 23.01 3.34
C PHE A 221 -7.09 21.93 2.40
N ALA A 222 -5.88 21.43 2.61
CA ALA A 222 -5.32 20.34 1.81
C ALA A 222 -6.17 19.07 1.88
N GLN A 223 -6.64 18.67 3.07
CA GLN A 223 -7.48 17.50 3.26
C GLN A 223 -8.81 17.59 2.51
N ALA A 224 -9.38 18.79 2.34
CA ALA A 224 -10.60 18.99 1.57
C ALA A 224 -10.45 18.57 0.08
N PHE A 225 -9.24 18.55 -0.47
CA PHE A 225 -8.97 18.10 -1.83
C PHE A 225 -8.93 16.57 -1.99
N LEU A 226 -9.05 15.79 -0.92
CA LEU A 226 -9.03 14.33 -1.01
C LEU A 226 -10.17 13.79 -1.88
N PHE A 227 -11.37 14.35 -1.76
CA PHE A 227 -12.52 13.95 -2.58
C PHE A 227 -12.33 14.22 -4.08
N PRO A 228 -11.96 15.45 -4.53
CA PRO A 228 -11.72 15.68 -5.95
C PRO A 228 -10.51 14.91 -6.49
N VAL A 229 -9.44 14.73 -5.70
CA VAL A 229 -8.31 13.86 -6.09
C VAL A 229 -8.77 12.41 -6.27
N GLY A 230 -9.65 11.95 -5.38
CA GLY A 230 -10.24 10.63 -5.45
C GLY A 230 -11.11 10.40 -6.68
N ALA A 231 -12.00 11.34 -6.99
CA ALA A 231 -12.81 11.31 -8.20
C ALA A 231 -11.93 11.30 -9.45
N LEU A 232 -10.89 12.14 -9.48
CA LEU A 232 -9.90 12.18 -10.56
C LEU A 232 -9.20 10.82 -10.72
N ALA A 233 -8.82 10.18 -9.61
CA ALA A 233 -8.18 8.86 -9.62
C ALA A 233 -9.12 7.77 -10.17
N LEU A 234 -10.38 7.74 -9.74
CA LEU A 234 -11.36 6.77 -10.22
C LEU A 234 -11.64 6.91 -11.72
N VAL A 235 -11.64 8.13 -12.26
CA VAL A 235 -11.73 8.36 -13.71
C VAL A 235 -10.42 7.99 -14.41
N GLY A 236 -9.29 8.43 -13.86
CA GLY A 236 -7.96 8.24 -14.44
C GLY A 236 -7.51 6.77 -14.50
N VAL A 237 -7.99 5.93 -13.58
CA VAL A 237 -7.56 4.51 -13.53
C VAL A 237 -7.97 3.74 -14.80
N ALA A 238 -9.12 4.07 -15.39
CA ALA A 238 -9.56 3.47 -16.64
C ALA A 238 -8.54 3.70 -17.77
N PHE A 239 -7.85 4.84 -17.77
CA PHE A 239 -6.84 5.17 -18.78
C PHE A 239 -5.53 4.41 -18.58
N VAL A 240 -5.09 4.21 -17.34
CA VAL A 240 -3.83 3.45 -17.09
C VAL A 240 -3.98 1.95 -17.25
N ILE A 241 -5.22 1.45 -17.23
CA ILE A 241 -5.58 0.05 -17.49
C ILE A 241 -5.82 -0.19 -18.99
N ARG A 242 -6.29 0.82 -19.74
CA ARG A 242 -6.61 0.68 -21.16
C ARG A 242 -5.38 0.23 -21.96
N GLY A 243 -5.50 -0.91 -22.64
CA GLY A 243 -4.41 -1.49 -23.43
C GLY A 243 -3.27 -2.09 -22.59
N ALA A 244 -3.50 -2.35 -21.30
CA ALA A 244 -2.49 -3.00 -20.46
C ALA A 244 -2.27 -4.46 -20.88
N HIS A 245 -1.01 -4.80 -21.17
CA HIS A 245 -0.56 -6.15 -21.53
C HIS A 245 0.41 -6.69 -20.48
N GLU A 246 -0.10 -6.89 -19.26
CA GLU A 246 0.70 -7.31 -18.10
C GLU A 246 0.48 -8.77 -17.70
N GLN A 247 -0.36 -9.50 -18.43
CA GLN A 247 -0.58 -10.91 -18.15
C GLN A 247 0.73 -11.68 -18.23
N LEU A 248 1.00 -12.46 -17.20
CA LEU A 248 2.16 -13.33 -17.15
C LEU A 248 1.84 -14.60 -17.94
N PRO A 249 2.77 -15.13 -18.76
CA PRO A 249 2.56 -16.38 -19.46
C PRO A 249 2.12 -17.44 -18.46
N ALA A 250 0.97 -18.08 -18.70
CA ALA A 250 0.59 -19.27 -17.97
C ALA A 250 1.75 -20.25 -18.12
N GLY A 251 2.32 -20.70 -16.99
CA GLY A 251 3.49 -21.55 -17.00
C GLY A 251 3.30 -22.67 -18.02
N SER A 252 4.09 -22.64 -19.10
CA SER A 252 4.09 -23.71 -20.06
C SER A 252 4.41 -24.97 -19.27
N ARG A 253 3.48 -25.92 -19.26
CA ARG A 253 3.85 -27.30 -18.98
C ARG A 253 5.01 -27.62 -19.93
N PRO A 254 6.08 -28.29 -19.48
CA PRO A 254 7.06 -28.82 -20.41
C PRO A 254 6.28 -29.66 -21.42
N THR A 255 6.22 -29.22 -22.68
CA THR A 255 5.78 -30.07 -23.76
C THR A 255 6.79 -31.21 -23.80
N LEU A 256 6.31 -32.45 -23.82
CA LEU A 256 7.13 -33.68 -23.82
C LEU A 256 8.05 -33.82 -25.05
N ASP A 257 8.16 -32.79 -25.89
CA ASP A 257 8.84 -32.81 -27.18
C ASP A 257 10.36 -32.51 -27.08
N ASP A 258 10.85 -31.98 -25.96
CA ASP A 258 12.28 -31.65 -25.79
C ASP A 258 13.13 -32.85 -25.27
N ARG A 259 12.65 -34.09 -25.43
CA ARG A 259 13.40 -35.31 -25.05
C ARG A 259 13.78 -36.20 -26.23
N VAL A 260 14.16 -35.61 -27.36
CA VAL A 260 14.88 -36.35 -28.39
C VAL A 260 16.36 -35.96 -28.34
N PRO A 261 17.25 -36.84 -27.84
CA PRO A 261 18.68 -36.62 -27.98
C PRO A 261 19.07 -36.89 -29.44
N ALA A 262 19.83 -35.97 -30.02
CA ALA A 262 20.70 -36.24 -31.17
C ALA A 262 22.09 -36.60 -30.68
#